data_AF-A0A8T4MXE3-F1
#
_entry.id   AF-A0A8T4MXE3-F1
#
_cell.length_a   1.000
_cell.length_b   1.000
_cell.length_c   1.000
_cell.angle_alpha   90.00
_cell.angle_beta   90.00
_cell.angle_gamma   90.00
#
_symmetry.space_group_name_H-M   'P 1'
#
loop_
_entity.id
_entity.type
_entity.pdbx_description
1 polymer ?
#
loop_
_entity_poly.entity_id
_entity_poly.type
_entity_poly.pdbx_seq_one_letter_code
_entity_poly.pdbx_strand_id
1 'polypeptide(L)'
;MVYWLPKTKLGKISLWLVILGIVIFYIQYWLGMLFPNPEPPVGLDLLIRIIPGFVGIATICTSGVTSLISIIKKKDKAILLFISALMGLLGFVVILGELFIQH
;
A
#
# COMPACT_ATOMS: atom_id res chain seq x y z
N MET A 1 11.20 -15.42 20.51
CA MET A 1 11.27 -16.24 19.29
C MET A 1 10.59 -15.48 18.16
N VAL A 2 11.33 -15.16 17.11
CA VAL A 2 10.78 -14.55 15.88
C VAL A 2 10.16 -15.66 15.05
N TYR A 3 9.03 -15.40 14.42
CA TYR A 3 8.33 -16.38 13.59
C TYR A 3 7.93 -15.75 12.25
N TRP A 4 7.58 -16.57 11.27
CA TRP A 4 7.32 -16.09 9.91
C TRP A 4 5.95 -15.43 9.76
N LEU A 5 4.88 -16.11 10.19
CA LEU A 5 3.48 -15.71 9.96
C LEU A 5 2.82 -15.06 11.18
N PRO A 6 2.07 -13.96 11.02
CA PRO A 6 1.37 -13.31 12.13
C PRO A 6 0.34 -14.25 12.77
N LYS A 7 0.37 -14.32 14.09
CA LYS A 7 -0.57 -15.15 14.86
C LYS A 7 -1.84 -14.39 15.21
N THR A 8 -1.71 -13.08 15.39
CA THR A 8 -2.83 -12.22 15.78
C THR A 8 -3.76 -11.92 14.60
N LYS A 9 -5.07 -11.76 14.88
CA LYS A 9 -6.05 -11.35 13.87
C LYS A 9 -5.64 -10.03 13.19
N LEU A 10 -5.13 -9.09 13.98
CA LEU A 10 -4.71 -7.76 13.51
C LEU A 10 -3.48 -7.85 12.61
N GLY A 11 -2.49 -8.69 12.96
CA GLY A 11 -1.35 -8.94 12.10
C GLY A 11 -1.72 -9.63 10.78
N LYS A 12 -2.67 -10.57 10.81
CA LYS A 12 -3.20 -11.18 9.58
C LYS A 12 -3.90 -10.15 8.69
N ILE A 13 -4.71 -9.25 9.27
CA ILE A 13 -5.36 -8.17 8.51
C ILE A 13 -4.33 -7.26 7.87
N SER A 14 -3.30 -6.84 8.62
CA SER A 14 -2.21 -6.03 8.05
C SER A 14 -1.56 -6.73 6.85
N LEU A 15 -1.23 -8.01 6.98
CA LEU A 15 -0.68 -8.79 5.86
C LEU A 15 -1.61 -8.80 4.64
N TRP A 16 -2.90 -9.03 4.84
CA TRP A 16 -3.88 -8.99 3.75
C TRP A 16 -4.01 -7.61 3.12
N LEU A 17 -3.92 -6.53 3.90
CA LEU A 17 -3.92 -5.16 3.38
C LEU A 17 -2.71 -4.89 2.50
N VAL A 18 -1.52 -5.40 2.83
CA VAL A 18 -0.35 -5.28 1.93
C VAL A 18 -0.62 -6.01 0.61
N ILE A 19 -1.09 -7.25 0.68
CA ILE A 19 -1.38 -8.05 -0.51
C ILE A 19 -2.41 -7.33 -1.39
N LEU A 20 -3.48 -6.82 -0.79
CA LEU A 20 -4.54 -6.09 -1.48
C LEU A 20 -3.99 -4.80 -2.11
N GLY A 21 -3.15 -4.06 -1.40
CA GLY A 21 -2.47 -2.87 -1.94
C GLY A 21 -1.61 -3.20 -3.16
N ILE A 22 -0.79 -4.26 -3.09
CA ILE A 22 0.03 -4.72 -4.23
C ILE A 22 -0.85 -5.12 -5.43
N VAL A 23 -1.96 -5.83 -5.18
CA VAL A 23 -2.90 -6.22 -6.25
C VAL A 23 -3.52 -4.99 -6.89
N ILE A 24 -3.89 -3.95 -6.13
CA ILE A 24 -4.41 -2.70 -6.69
C ILE A 24 -3.38 -2.03 -7.59
N PHE A 25 -2.12 -1.90 -7.14
CA PHE A 25 -1.06 -1.33 -7.98
C PHE A 25 -0.81 -2.14 -9.24
N TYR A 26 -0.85 -3.46 -9.12
CA TYR A 26 -0.71 -4.35 -10.27
C TYR A 26 -1.85 -4.12 -11.28
N ILE A 27 -3.10 -4.06 -10.82
CA ILE A 27 -4.25 -3.75 -11.69
C ILE A 27 -4.09 -2.36 -12.33
N GLN A 28 -3.70 -1.35 -11.56
CA GLN A 28 -3.47 0.01 -12.06
C GLN A 28 -2.40 0.04 -13.17
N TYR A 29 -1.31 -0.71 -13.00
CA TYR A 29 -0.26 -0.84 -14.00
C TYR A 29 -0.79 -1.42 -15.33
N TRP A 30 -1.58 -2.50 -15.26
CA TRP A 30 -2.21 -3.09 -16.45
C TRP A 30 -3.23 -2.16 -17.10
N LEU A 31 -4.03 -1.44 -16.30
CA LEU A 31 -4.93 -0.41 -16.82
C LEU A 31 -4.16 0.69 -17.56
N GLY A 32 -3.01 1.12 -17.02
CA GLY A 32 -2.13 2.09 -17.67
C GLY A 32 -1.60 1.61 -19.02
N MET A 33 -1.30 0.31 -19.15
CA MET A 33 -0.82 -0.31 -20.39
C MET A 33 -1.92 -0.51 -21.44
N LEU A 34 -3.12 -0.91 -21.02
CA LEU A 34 -4.23 -1.22 -21.93
C LEU A 34 -4.90 0.04 -22.52
N PHE A 35 -4.82 1.16 -21.81
CA PHE A 35 -5.42 2.44 -22.23
C PHE A 35 -4.34 3.51 -22.42
N PRO A 36 -3.41 3.40 -23.38
CA PRO A 36 -2.41 4.43 -23.64
C PRO A 36 -3.11 5.68 -24.19
N ASN A 37 -3.31 6.69 -23.35
CA ASN A 37 -3.94 7.94 -23.77
C ASN A 37 -2.86 8.98 -24.11
N PRO A 38 -3.10 9.84 -25.11
CA PRO A 38 -2.27 11.03 -25.34
C PRO A 38 -2.41 12.00 -24.17
N GLU A 39 -1.30 12.60 -23.76
CA GLU A 39 -1.31 13.66 -22.75
C GLU A 39 -2.02 14.92 -23.28
N PRO A 40 -2.80 15.64 -22.44
CA PRO A 40 -3.15 15.33 -21.05
C PRO A 40 -4.43 14.47 -20.91
N PRO A 41 -4.53 13.60 -19.89
CA PRO A 41 -5.75 12.85 -19.60
C PRO A 41 -6.88 13.79 -19.18
N VAL A 42 -8.00 13.77 -19.91
CA VAL A 42 -9.17 14.63 -19.64
C VAL A 42 -10.36 13.80 -19.12
N GLY A 43 -10.97 14.23 -18.01
CA GLY A 43 -12.23 13.66 -17.52
C GLY A 43 -12.12 12.26 -16.88
N LEU A 44 -12.83 11.28 -17.43
CA LEU A 44 -12.96 9.93 -16.84
C LEU A 44 -11.64 9.15 -16.81
N ASP A 45 -10.75 9.38 -17.77
CA ASP A 45 -9.45 8.69 -17.83
C ASP A 45 -8.50 9.11 -16.70
N LEU A 46 -8.64 10.35 -16.24
CA LEU A 46 -7.93 10.85 -15.06
C LEU A 46 -8.40 10.11 -13.80
N LEU A 47 -9.71 9.95 -13.63
CA LEU A 47 -10.30 9.29 -12.46
C LEU A 47 -9.95 7.80 -12.41
N ILE A 48 -10.01 7.10 -13.55
CA ILE A 48 -9.70 5.67 -13.64
C ILE A 48 -8.22 5.38 -13.32
N ARG A 49 -7.31 6.32 -13.60
CA ARG A 49 -5.88 6.17 -13.31
C ARG A 49 -5.49 6.63 -11.90
N ILE A 50 -6.02 7.75 -11.43
CA ILE A 50 -5.62 8.33 -10.13
C ILE A 50 -6.27 7.61 -8.95
N ILE A 51 -7.56 7.27 -9.04
CA ILE A 51 -8.30 6.70 -7.91
C ILE A 51 -7.67 5.37 -7.45
N PRO A 52 -7.37 4.39 -8.32
CA PRO A 52 -6.76 3.14 -7.88
C PRO A 52 -5.39 3.36 -7.23
N GLY A 53 -4.58 4.29 -7.74
CA GLY A 53 -3.29 4.63 -7.14
C GLY A 53 -3.42 5.19 -5.73
N PHE A 54 -4.32 6.16 -5.56
CA PHE A 54 -4.56 6.76 -4.24
C PHE A 54 -5.10 5.72 -3.24
N VAL A 55 -6.04 4.86 -3.67
CA VAL A 55 -6.57 3.76 -2.85
C VAL A 55 -5.46 2.76 -2.51
N GLY A 56 -4.58 2.42 -3.46
CA GLY A 56 -3.44 1.54 -3.25
C GLY A 56 -2.47 2.07 -2.21
N ILE A 57 -2.08 3.35 -2.33
CA ILE A 57 -1.20 4.04 -1.37
C ILE A 57 -1.85 4.08 0.02
N ALA A 58 -3.13 4.48 0.12
CA ALA A 58 -3.85 4.52 1.39
C ALA A 58 -3.93 3.14 2.06
N THR A 59 -4.14 2.09 1.26
CA THR A 59 -4.17 0.70 1.74
C THR A 59 -2.82 0.25 2.28
N ILE A 60 -1.71 0.60 1.59
CA ILE A 60 -0.37 0.30 2.08
C ILE A 60 -0.04 1.07 3.37
N CYS A 61 -0.42 2.35 3.46
CA CYS A 61 -0.18 3.16 4.66
C CYS A 61 -0.96 2.63 5.88
N THR A 62 -2.25 2.31 5.69
CA THR A 62 -3.07 1.71 6.76
C THR A 62 -2.55 0.34 7.19
N SER A 63 -2.01 -0.43 6.25
CA SER A 63 -1.32 -1.68 6.56
C SER A 63 -0.08 -1.47 7.44
N GLY A 64 0.74 -0.45 7.15
CA GLY A 64 1.91 -0.11 7.95
C GLY A 64 1.55 0.26 9.39
N VAL A 65 0.52 1.11 9.56
CA VAL A 65 0.04 1.52 10.89
C VAL A 65 -0.51 0.31 11.66
N THR A 66 -1.33 -0.52 11.03
CA THR A 66 -1.87 -1.73 11.69
C THR A 66 -0.77 -2.74 12.03
N SER A 67 0.26 -2.86 11.18
CA SER A 67 1.42 -3.68 11.46
C SER A 67 2.20 -3.20 12.68
N LEU A 68 2.50 -1.89 12.75
CA LEU A 68 3.19 -1.27 13.89
C LEU A 68 2.40 -1.48 15.19
N ILE A 69 1.07 -1.32 15.15
CA ILE A 69 0.21 -1.60 16.31
C ILE A 69 0.34 -3.07 16.74
N SER A 70 0.36 -4.01 15.79
CA SER A 70 0.52 -5.44 16.08
C SER A 70 1.88 -5.76 16.69
N ILE A 71 2.96 -5.20 16.15
CA ILE A 71 4.33 -5.39 16.65
C ILE A 71 4.48 -4.82 18.06
N ILE A 72 4.04 -3.57 18.28
CA ILE A 72 4.27 -2.85 19.53
C ILE A 72 3.27 -3.29 20.62
N LYS A 73 1.95 -3.22 20.34
CA LYS A 73 0.92 -3.48 21.36
C LYS A 73 0.65 -4.97 21.56
N LYS A 74 0.62 -5.76 20.50
CA LYS A 74 0.33 -7.21 20.59
C LYS A 74 1.59 -8.06 20.73
N LYS A 75 2.79 -7.46 20.71
CA LYS A 75 4.08 -8.15 20.78
C LYS A 75 4.21 -9.26 19.72
N ASP A 76 3.51 -9.13 18.60
CA ASP A 76 3.52 -10.08 17.48
C ASP A 76 4.79 -9.80 16.64
N LYS A 77 5.86 -10.56 16.92
CA LYS A 77 7.17 -10.40 16.28
C LYS A 77 7.28 -11.27 15.02
N ALA A 78 6.27 -11.23 14.16
CA ALA A 78 6.30 -11.92 12.87
C ALA A 78 7.12 -11.14 11.82
N ILE A 79 7.98 -11.82 11.07
CA ILE A 79 8.82 -11.22 10.01
C ILE A 79 7.96 -10.48 8.98
N LEU A 80 6.83 -11.07 8.58
CA LEU A 80 5.93 -10.47 7.59
C LEU A 80 5.29 -9.17 8.08
N LEU A 81 5.16 -8.96 9.39
CA LEU A 81 4.70 -7.68 9.93
C LEU A 81 5.77 -6.60 9.77
N PHE A 82 7.04 -6.94 9.98
CA PHE A 82 8.12 -5.98 9.72
C PHE A 82 8.17 -5.55 8.24
N ILE A 83 7.99 -6.51 7.32
CA ILE A 83 7.89 -6.20 5.88
C ILE A 83 6.68 -5.29 5.61
N SER A 84 5.52 -5.60 6.19
CA SER A 84 4.32 -4.77 6.07
C SER A 84 4.52 -3.34 6.61
N ALA A 85 5.17 -3.21 7.77
CA ALA A 85 5.49 -1.92 8.37
C ALA A 85 6.45 -1.10 7.49
N LEU A 86 7.46 -1.75 6.91
CA LEU A 86 8.39 -1.14 5.98
C LEU A 86 7.69 -0.66 4.70
N MET A 87 6.82 -1.49 4.11
CA MET A 87 6.02 -1.12 2.94
C MET A 87 5.13 0.09 3.24
N GLY A 88 4.48 0.12 4.40
CA GLY A 88 3.69 1.27 4.84
C GLY A 88 4.53 2.54 4.98
N LEU A 89 5.74 2.43 5.54
CA LEU A 89 6.66 3.56 5.65
C LEU A 89 7.09 4.09 4.27
N LEU A 90 7.38 3.21 3.31
CA LEU A 90 7.65 3.61 1.93
C LEU A 90 6.44 4.32 1.31
N GLY A 91 5.22 3.84 1.56
CA GLY A 91 3.99 4.52 1.13
C GLY A 91 3.89 5.96 1.66
N PHE A 92 4.23 6.19 2.94
CA PHE A 92 4.30 7.55 3.49
C PHE A 92 5.38 8.41 2.82
N VAL A 93 6.54 7.84 2.52
CA VAL A 93 7.61 8.55 1.79
C VAL A 93 7.13 8.98 0.40
N VAL A 94 6.38 8.13 -0.31
CA VAL A 94 5.80 8.47 -1.62
C VAL A 94 4.80 9.63 -1.49
N ILE A 95 3.88 9.58 -0.52
CA ILE A 95 2.93 10.68 -0.28
C ILE A 95 3.67 11.99 0.01
N LEU A 96 4.67 11.95 0.88
CA LEU A 96 5.47 13.13 1.22
C LEU A 96 6.23 13.63 0.00
N GLY A 97 6.83 12.73 -0.79
CA GLY A 97 7.52 13.04 -2.02
C GLY A 97 6.62 13.81 -2.98
N GLU A 98 5.39 13.34 -3.20
CA GLU A 98 4.40 13.98 -4.08
C GLU A 98 4.00 15.40 -3.61
N LEU A 99 4.04 15.65 -2.29
CA LEU A 99 3.73 16.97 -1.72
C LEU A 99 4.88 17.96 -1.86
N PHE A 100 6.14 17.51 -1.81
CA PHE A 100 7.32 18.38 -1.89
C PHE A 100 7.85 18.56 -3.31
N ILE A 101 7.74 17.54 -4.14
CA ILE A 101 8.20 17.51 -5.52
C ILE A 101 7.06 16.88 -6.33
N GLN A 102 6.24 17.73 -6.95
CA GLN A 102 5.23 17.26 -7.91
C GLN A 102 5.98 16.73 -9.14
N HIS A 103 5.82 15.44 -9.41
CA HIS A 103 6.38 14.78 -10.58
C HIS A 103 5.38 14.86 -11.75
#